data_AF-A0A136KS53-F1
#
_entry.id   AF-A0A136KS53-F1
#
_cell.length_a   1.000
_cell.length_b   1.000
_cell.length_c   1.000
_cell.angle_alpha   90.00
_cell.angle_beta   90.00
_cell.angle_gamma   90.00
#
_symmetry.space_group_name_H-M   'P 1'
#
loop_
_entity.id
_entity.type
_entity.pdbx_description
1 polymer ?
#
loop_
_entity_poly.entity_id
_entity_poly.type
_entity_poly.pdbx_seq_one_letter_code
_entity_poly.pdbx_strand_id
1 'polypeptide(L)'
;MLKRYVAIRYAVLLAVAAIARVILPFSSQFTYASVFETKLTPHYVGMWANFDGEHYLRIAREGYHGIERAFFPLWPLLINAVHKASGLDMLIVGVILSQVFLLAALLIMSSLLQSVFRFKHPHRFIALLLLYPTSFYFSAVYTEALFLLLVSASLLFMYKKYTIPLIITLILASLTRIQGVFFNNSTFLYFLSA
;
A
#
# COMPACT_ATOMS: atom_id res chain seq x y z
N MET A 1 -19.65 -10.87 -0.36
CA MET A 1 -18.66 -11.48 0.55
C MET A 1 -17.53 -10.53 0.94
N LEU A 2 -16.80 -9.95 -0.03
CA LEU A 2 -15.69 -9.00 0.22
C LEU A 2 -16.07 -7.83 1.15
N LYS A 3 -17.25 -7.23 0.95
CA LYS A 3 -17.79 -6.15 1.79
C LYS A 3 -17.79 -6.48 3.29
N ARG A 4 -18.09 -7.73 3.67
CA ARG A 4 -18.11 -8.18 5.07
C ARG A 4 -16.71 -8.13 5.67
N TYR A 5 -15.69 -8.61 4.96
CA TYR A 5 -14.31 -8.61 5.46
C TYR A 5 -13.72 -7.20 5.55
N VAL A 6 -14.06 -6.34 4.60
CA VAL A 6 -13.69 -4.92 4.66
C VAL A 6 -14.31 -4.26 5.90
N ALA A 7 -15.60 -4.51 6.16
CA ALA A 7 -16.27 -3.98 7.36
C ALA A 7 -15.64 -4.52 8.66
N ILE A 8 -15.40 -5.83 8.75
CA ILE A 8 -14.74 -6.45 9.93
C ILE A 8 -13.35 -5.85 10.12
N ARG A 9 -12.56 -5.67 9.06
CA ARG A 9 -11.24 -5.05 9.13
C ARG A 9 -11.31 -3.67 9.76
N TYR A 10 -12.17 -2.78 9.26
CA TYR A 10 -12.28 -1.44 9.85
C TYR A 10 -12.75 -1.48 11.31
N ALA A 11 -13.68 -2.36 11.66
CA ALA A 11 -14.09 -2.56 13.05
C ALA A 11 -12.91 -3.00 13.94
N VAL A 12 -12.09 -3.95 13.48
CA VAL A 12 -10.90 -4.41 14.20
C VAL A 12 -9.85 -3.30 14.31
N LEU A 13 -9.56 -2.58 13.22
CA LEU A 13 -8.59 -1.47 13.24
C LEU A 13 -9.04 -0.36 14.20
N LEU A 14 -10.32 -0.01 14.21
CA LEU A 14 -10.87 0.98 15.14
C LEU A 14 -10.82 0.50 16.59
N ALA A 15 -11.13 -0.78 16.85
CA ALA A 15 -11.03 -1.36 18.19
C ALA A 15 -9.57 -1.37 18.69
N VAL A 16 -8.62 -1.79 17.85
CA VAL A 16 -7.19 -1.77 18.17
C VAL A 16 -6.72 -0.34 18.43
N ALA A 17 -7.11 0.63 17.60
CA ALA A 17 -6.77 2.04 17.80
C ALA A 17 -7.35 2.61 19.11
N ALA A 18 -8.59 2.27 19.45
CA ALA A 18 -9.22 2.67 20.71
C ALA A 18 -8.51 2.08 21.93
N ILE A 19 -8.17 0.79 21.87
CA ILE A 19 -7.41 0.10 22.93
C ILE A 19 -6.01 0.68 23.06
N ALA A 20 -5.30 0.87 21.94
CA ALA A 20 -3.96 1.44 21.91
C ALA A 20 -3.93 2.84 22.54
N ARG A 21 -4.97 3.66 22.32
CA ARG A 21 -5.08 4.99 22.94
C ARG A 21 -5.19 4.96 24.47
N VAL A 22 -5.73 3.88 25.03
CA VAL A 22 -5.87 3.72 26.48
C VAL A 22 -4.61 3.11 27.10
N ILE A 23 -3.99 2.14 26.42
CA ILE A 23 -2.86 1.38 26.95
C ILE A 23 -1.53 2.10 26.73
N LEU A 24 -1.35 2.75 25.57
CA LEU A 24 -0.08 3.36 25.19
C LEU A 24 -0.08 4.84 25.54
N PRO A 25 0.85 5.32 26.39
CA PRO A 25 0.99 6.74 26.64
C PRO A 25 1.36 7.44 25.34
N PHE A 26 0.67 8.54 25.04
CA PHE A 26 1.01 9.36 23.88
C PHE A 26 2.45 9.88 24.04
N SER A 27 3.30 9.59 23.06
CA SER A 27 4.66 10.13 22.98
C SER A 27 4.80 10.95 21.71
N SER A 28 5.11 12.23 21.88
CA SER A 28 5.43 13.14 20.77
C SER A 28 6.74 12.77 20.07
N GLN A 29 7.58 11.92 20.68
CA GLN A 29 8.90 11.54 20.14
C GLN A 29 8.82 10.74 18.83
N PHE A 30 7.72 10.03 18.59
CA PHE A 30 7.50 9.24 17.37
C PHE A 30 6.63 9.94 16.32
N THR A 31 6.21 11.18 16.64
CA THR A 31 5.30 11.94 15.80
C THR A 31 6.13 13.01 15.11
N TYR A 32 6.44 12.84 13.82
CA TYR A 32 7.14 13.87 13.06
C TYR A 32 6.25 15.13 13.02
N ALA A 33 6.68 16.18 13.72
CA ALA A 33 5.92 17.40 13.94
C ALA A 33 5.43 18.07 12.64
N SER A 34 6.14 17.87 11.52
CA SER A 34 5.85 18.45 10.20
C SER A 34 4.46 18.13 9.65
N VAL A 35 3.91 16.96 9.94
CA VAL A 35 2.55 16.56 9.49
C VAL A 35 1.46 17.18 10.36
N PHE A 36 1.75 17.45 11.63
CA PHE A 36 0.80 18.00 12.60
C PHE A 36 0.88 19.52 12.75
N GLU A 37 1.90 20.15 12.17
CA GLU A 37 2.04 21.61 12.13
C GLU A 37 1.02 22.29 11.21
N THR A 38 0.42 21.57 10.25
CA THR A 38 -0.76 22.06 9.55
C THR A 38 -1.97 21.95 10.49
N LYS A 39 -2.28 23.06 11.19
CA LYS A 39 -3.43 23.27 12.11
C LYS A 39 -4.81 22.79 11.61
N LEU A 40 -4.92 22.37 10.35
CA LEU A 40 -6.16 21.94 9.69
C LEU A 40 -6.36 20.41 9.65
N THR A 41 -5.33 19.59 9.91
CA THR A 41 -5.50 18.12 9.86
C THR A 41 -5.79 17.56 11.25
N PRO A 42 -6.94 16.88 11.45
CA PRO A 42 -7.23 16.26 12.73
C PRO A 42 -6.19 15.19 13.08
N HIS A 43 -5.81 15.07 14.35
CA HIS A 43 -4.76 14.14 14.77
C HIS A 43 -4.95 12.69 14.30
N TYR A 44 -6.20 12.21 14.23
CA TYR A 44 -6.52 10.85 13.78
C TYR A 44 -6.27 10.64 12.27
N VAL A 45 -6.21 11.71 11.48
CA VAL A 45 -5.84 11.69 10.06
C VAL A 45 -4.32 11.66 9.94
N GLY A 46 -3.60 12.49 10.70
CA GLY A 46 -2.13 12.55 10.72
C GLY A 46 -1.45 11.20 11.01
N MET A 47 -2.05 10.36 11.85
CA MET A 47 -1.51 9.03 12.22
C MET A 47 -1.25 8.12 11.03
N TRP A 48 -2.00 8.28 9.93
CA TRP A 48 -1.83 7.46 8.73
C TRP A 48 -0.55 7.78 7.94
N ALA A 49 0.16 8.84 8.30
CA ALA A 49 1.44 9.22 7.71
C ALA A 49 2.63 9.07 8.68
N ASN A 50 2.47 8.37 9.80
CA ASN A 50 3.57 8.19 10.77
C ASN A 50 4.76 7.40 10.18
N PHE A 51 5.95 7.63 10.74
CA PHE A 51 7.23 7.04 10.31
C PHE A 51 7.52 7.31 8.82
N ASP A 52 7.72 6.26 8.02
CA ASP A 52 8.05 6.34 6.59
C ASP A 52 6.98 7.07 5.76
N GLY A 53 5.74 7.15 6.24
CA GLY A 53 4.69 7.91 5.59
C GLY A 53 5.03 9.39 5.43
N GLU A 54 5.73 9.99 6.41
CA GLU A 54 6.14 11.37 6.38
C GLU A 54 7.21 11.59 5.31
N HIS A 55 8.18 10.67 5.22
CA HIS A 55 9.20 10.72 4.18
C HIS A 55 8.58 10.66 2.78
N TYR A 56 7.58 9.80 2.56
CA TYR A 56 6.87 9.75 1.28
C TYR A 56 6.13 11.05 0.97
N LEU A 57 5.46 11.66 1.96
CA LEU A 57 4.77 12.94 1.78
C LEU A 57 5.74 14.09 1.53
N ARG A 58 6.88 14.12 2.22
CA ARG A 58 7.94 15.11 2.03
C ARG A 58 8.56 15.01 0.64
N ILE A 59 8.88 13.80 0.18
CA ILE A 59 9.34 13.59 -1.21
C ILE A 59 8.27 14.05 -2.21
N ALA A 60 6.99 13.74 -1.95
CA ALA A 60 5.90 14.16 -2.82
C ALA A 60 5.75 15.69 -2.85
N ARG A 61 6.07 16.40 -1.77
CA ARG A 61 5.96 17.86 -1.66
C ARG A 61 7.17 18.59 -2.22
N GLU A 62 8.36 18.16 -1.83
CA GLU A 62 9.61 18.92 -1.99
C GLU A 62 10.59 18.24 -2.94
N GLY A 63 10.38 16.95 -3.26
CA GLY A 63 11.35 16.12 -3.96
C GLY A 63 12.38 15.49 -3.02
N TYR A 64 13.43 14.91 -3.61
CA TYR A 64 14.46 14.18 -2.86
C TYR A 64 15.50 15.13 -2.25
N HIS A 65 15.68 15.12 -0.92
CA HIS A 65 16.62 16.01 -0.22
C HIS A 65 17.34 15.36 0.98
N GLY A 66 18.46 14.66 0.76
CA GLY A 66 19.27 14.13 1.86
C GLY A 66 19.06 12.64 2.10
N ILE A 67 18.37 12.27 3.19
CA ILE A 67 18.20 10.87 3.66
C ILE A 67 17.10 10.09 2.90
N GLU A 68 16.26 10.80 2.15
CA GLU A 68 15.09 10.30 1.42
C GLU A 68 15.49 9.43 0.22
N ARG A 69 16.79 9.39 -0.12
CA ARG A 69 17.32 8.57 -1.23
C ARG A 69 17.10 7.07 -1.06
N ALA A 70 16.79 6.61 0.15
CA ALA A 70 16.39 5.22 0.40
C ALA A 70 14.97 4.89 -0.09
N PHE A 71 14.13 5.90 -0.33
CA PHE A 71 12.74 5.71 -0.74
C PHE A 71 12.58 5.70 -2.26
N PHE A 72 11.77 4.78 -2.74
CA PHE A 72 11.55 4.57 -4.16
C PHE A 72 10.48 5.55 -4.71
N PRO A 73 10.58 5.92 -6.00
CA PRO A 73 9.91 7.12 -6.50
C PRO A 73 8.44 6.95 -6.85
N LEU A 74 7.95 5.74 -7.17
CA LEU A 74 6.62 5.59 -7.76
C LEU A 74 5.51 6.12 -6.85
N TRP A 75 5.61 5.87 -5.56
CA TRP A 75 4.56 6.24 -4.61
C TRP A 75 4.48 7.76 -4.36
N PRO A 76 5.58 8.46 -4.01
CA PRO A 76 5.58 9.93 -3.94
C PRO A 76 5.13 10.61 -5.23
N LEU A 77 5.54 10.09 -6.39
CA LEU A 77 5.14 10.63 -7.70
C LEU A 77 3.62 10.52 -7.93
N LEU A 78 3.03 9.38 -7.59
CA LEU A 78 1.58 9.18 -7.69
C LEU A 78 0.80 10.11 -6.75
N ILE A 79 1.27 10.27 -5.50
CA ILE A 79 0.66 11.20 -4.55
C ILE A 79 0.73 12.63 -5.10
N ASN A 80 1.90 13.08 -5.57
CA ASN A 80 2.07 14.43 -6.12
C ASN A 80 1.17 14.66 -7.34
N ALA A 81 1.13 13.72 -8.28
CA ALA A 81 0.34 13.83 -9.49
C ALA A 81 -1.16 13.96 -9.18
N VAL A 82 -1.69 13.12 -8.28
CA VAL A 82 -3.10 13.15 -7.90
C VAL A 82 -3.42 14.38 -7.05
N HIS A 83 -2.51 14.81 -6.17
CA HIS A 83 -2.63 16.07 -5.44
C HIS A 83 -2.77 17.26 -6.41
N LYS A 84 -1.87 17.38 -7.38
CA LYS A 84 -1.93 18.44 -8.40
C LYS A 84 -3.21 18.42 -9.23
N ALA A 85 -3.71 17.22 -9.56
CA ALA A 85 -4.92 17.06 -10.36
C ALA A 85 -6.21 17.34 -9.58
N SER A 86 -6.24 17.03 -8.28
CA SER A 86 -7.46 17.10 -7.46
C SER A 86 -7.53 18.30 -6.51
N GLY A 87 -6.38 18.91 -6.18
CA GLY A 87 -6.26 19.95 -5.16
C GLY A 87 -6.41 19.45 -3.71
N LEU A 88 -6.61 18.14 -3.50
CA LEU A 88 -6.76 17.54 -2.18
C LEU A 88 -5.43 17.48 -1.43
N ASP A 89 -5.44 17.61 -0.10
CA ASP A 89 -4.24 17.45 0.72
C ASP A 89 -3.51 16.13 0.45
N MET A 90 -2.16 16.16 0.41
CA MET A 90 -1.35 15.00 0.02
C MET A 90 -1.53 13.80 0.95
N LEU A 91 -1.80 14.02 2.24
CA LEU A 91 -2.07 12.93 3.17
C LEU A 91 -3.40 12.25 2.81
N ILE A 92 -4.45 13.05 2.56
CA ILE A 92 -5.76 12.54 2.13
C ILE A 92 -5.62 11.74 0.83
N VAL A 93 -4.87 12.28 -0.14
CA VAL A 93 -4.55 11.58 -1.40
C VAL A 93 -3.86 10.26 -1.13
N GLY A 94 -2.83 10.23 -0.29
CA GLY A 94 -2.11 9.01 0.08
C GLY A 94 -3.03 7.95 0.68
N VAL A 95 -3.88 8.32 1.65
CA VAL A 95 -4.84 7.40 2.28
C VAL A 95 -5.86 6.86 1.28
N ILE A 96 -6.41 7.72 0.42
CA ILE A 96 -7.37 7.33 -0.62
C ILE A 96 -6.71 6.36 -1.60
N LEU A 97 -5.52 6.70 -2.11
CA LEU A 97 -4.79 5.84 -3.05
C LEU A 97 -4.48 4.48 -2.43
N SER A 98 -4.07 4.42 -1.16
CA SER A 98 -3.86 3.16 -0.44
C SER A 98 -5.13 2.30 -0.40
N GLN A 99 -6.31 2.89 -0.13
CA GLN A 99 -7.56 2.13 -0.15
C GLN A 99 -7.92 1.63 -1.56
N VAL A 100 -7.74 2.48 -2.57
CA VAL A 100 -8.05 2.15 -3.96
C VAL A 100 -7.15 1.01 -4.45
N PHE A 101 -5.84 1.10 -4.19
CA PHE A 101 -4.89 0.07 -4.56
C PHE A 101 -5.10 -1.23 -3.80
N LEU A 102 -5.42 -1.16 -2.51
CA LEU A 102 -5.78 -2.37 -1.76
C LEU A 102 -7.04 -3.03 -2.35
N LEU A 103 -8.09 -2.26 -2.64
CA LEU A 103 -9.31 -2.82 -3.21
C LEU A 103 -9.03 -3.49 -4.56
N ALA A 104 -8.29 -2.82 -5.45
CA ALA A 104 -7.87 -3.38 -6.72
C ALA A 104 -7.03 -4.66 -6.54
N ALA A 105 -6.10 -4.66 -5.58
CA ALA A 105 -5.27 -5.83 -5.27
C ALA A 105 -6.12 -7.02 -4.82
N LEU A 106 -7.12 -6.79 -3.95
CA LEU A 106 -8.03 -7.84 -3.48
C LEU A 106 -8.87 -8.44 -4.60
N LEU A 107 -9.30 -7.64 -5.58
CA LEU A 107 -10.04 -8.12 -6.74
C LEU A 107 -9.17 -9.02 -7.62
N ILE A 108 -7.96 -8.58 -7.94
CA ILE A 108 -7.00 -9.38 -8.74
C ILE A 108 -6.61 -10.65 -7.99
N MET A 109 -6.30 -10.54 -6.70
CA MET A 109 -5.89 -11.68 -5.89
C MET A 109 -7.03 -12.69 -5.71
N SER A 110 -8.28 -12.23 -5.57
CA SER A 110 -9.44 -13.12 -5.59
C SER A 110 -9.53 -13.92 -6.89
N SER A 111 -9.23 -13.28 -8.04
CA SER A 111 -9.18 -13.95 -9.33
C SER A 111 -8.03 -14.97 -9.40
N LEU A 112 -6.83 -14.62 -8.94
CA LEU A 112 -5.68 -15.53 -8.89
C LEU A 112 -5.94 -16.76 -8.03
N LEU A 113 -6.45 -16.57 -6.82
CA LEU A 113 -6.73 -17.65 -5.87
C LEU A 113 -7.71 -18.67 -6.45
N GLN A 114 -8.68 -18.21 -7.26
CA GLN A 114 -9.68 -19.08 -7.88
C GLN A 114 -9.15 -19.74 -9.16
N SER A 115 -8.61 -18.95 -10.08
CA SER A 115 -8.27 -19.40 -11.44
C SER A 115 -6.93 -20.11 -11.53
N VAL A 116 -5.94 -19.64 -10.77
CA VAL A 116 -4.56 -20.15 -10.83
C VAL A 116 -4.33 -21.17 -9.72
N PHE A 117 -4.58 -20.77 -8.47
CA PHE A 117 -4.29 -21.62 -7.31
C PHE A 117 -5.42 -22.59 -6.96
N ARG A 118 -6.60 -22.47 -7.59
CA ARG A 118 -7.77 -23.34 -7.40
C ARG A 118 -8.18 -23.51 -5.92
N PHE A 119 -8.04 -22.46 -5.13
CA PHE A 119 -8.44 -22.47 -3.73
C PHE A 119 -9.94 -22.70 -3.60
N LYS A 120 -10.34 -23.68 -2.79
CA LYS A 120 -11.76 -23.95 -2.48
C LYS A 120 -12.45 -22.76 -1.78
N HIS A 121 -11.69 -22.00 -0.99
CA HIS A 121 -12.20 -20.90 -0.17
C HIS A 121 -11.27 -19.65 -0.21
N PRO A 122 -11.21 -18.94 -1.35
CA PRO A 122 -10.30 -17.78 -1.54
C PRO A 122 -10.54 -16.65 -0.54
N HIS A 123 -11.77 -16.52 -0.05
CA HIS A 123 -12.16 -15.52 0.93
C HIS A 123 -11.47 -15.68 2.28
N ARG A 124 -11.05 -16.91 2.67
CA ARG A 124 -10.34 -17.14 3.94
C ARG A 124 -8.94 -16.56 3.88
N PHE A 125 -8.25 -16.71 2.75
CA PHE A 125 -6.94 -16.11 2.52
C PHE A 125 -7.03 -14.58 2.57
N ILE A 126 -8.02 -14.01 1.89
CA ILE A 126 -8.29 -12.56 1.93
C ILE A 126 -8.60 -12.10 3.36
N ALA A 127 -9.39 -12.86 4.11
CA ALA A 127 -9.68 -12.54 5.50
C ALA A 127 -8.41 -12.53 6.37
N LEU A 128 -7.54 -13.52 6.23
CA LEU A 128 -6.26 -13.57 6.94
C LEU A 128 -5.38 -12.38 6.59
N LEU A 129 -5.25 -12.04 5.30
CA LEU A 129 -4.49 -10.87 4.86
C LEU A 129 -5.01 -9.55 5.47
N LEU A 130 -6.34 -9.40 5.54
CA LEU A 130 -6.98 -8.18 6.04
C LEU A 130 -7.01 -8.09 7.57
N LEU A 131 -7.01 -9.22 8.27
CA LEU A 131 -7.06 -9.28 9.73
C LEU A 131 -5.70 -9.49 10.38
N TYR A 132 -4.64 -9.70 9.58
CA TYR A 132 -3.28 -9.77 10.08
C TYR A 132 -2.92 -8.45 10.81
N PRO A 133 -2.24 -8.48 11.96
CA PRO A 133 -2.04 -7.29 12.80
C PRO A 133 -1.42 -6.09 12.08
N THR A 134 -0.54 -6.33 11.09
CA THR A 134 0.13 -5.25 10.33
C THR A 134 -0.65 -4.83 9.09
N SER A 135 -1.88 -5.31 8.87
CA SER A 135 -2.68 -4.97 7.69
C SER A 135 -3.07 -3.48 7.62
N PHE A 136 -2.88 -2.72 8.71
CA PHE A 136 -3.09 -1.27 8.71
C PHE A 136 -2.11 -0.54 7.76
N TYR A 137 -0.94 -1.09 7.45
CA TYR A 137 -0.02 -0.51 6.45
C TYR A 137 -0.62 -0.48 5.05
N PHE A 138 -1.57 -1.38 4.74
CA PHE A 138 -2.33 -1.28 3.49
C PHE A 138 -3.30 -0.08 3.44
N SER A 139 -3.51 0.60 4.56
CA SER A 139 -4.35 1.80 4.65
C SER A 139 -3.58 3.08 4.96
N ALA A 140 -2.35 2.97 5.45
CA ALA A 140 -1.46 4.10 5.70
C ALA A 140 -0.86 4.65 4.41
N VAL A 141 -0.20 5.82 4.48
CA VAL A 141 0.50 6.48 3.37
C VAL A 141 1.80 5.73 3.07
N TYR A 142 1.67 4.53 2.53
CA TYR A 142 2.70 3.51 2.49
C TYR A 142 2.62 2.74 1.17
N THR A 143 3.74 2.17 0.73
CA THR A 143 3.84 1.52 -0.59
C THR A 143 3.17 0.14 -0.64
N GLU A 144 2.73 -0.42 0.49
CA GLU A 144 2.29 -1.82 0.67
C GLU A 144 1.12 -2.18 -0.23
N ALA A 145 0.09 -1.32 -0.28
CA ALA A 145 -1.11 -1.57 -1.05
C ALA A 145 -0.83 -1.55 -2.56
N LEU A 146 -0.03 -0.58 -3.01
CA LEU A 146 0.40 -0.47 -4.41
C LEU A 146 1.30 -1.65 -4.79
N PHE A 147 2.24 -2.03 -3.94
CA PHE A 147 3.12 -3.16 -4.19
C PHE A 147 2.34 -4.47 -4.31
N LEU A 148 1.39 -4.70 -3.39
CA LEU A 148 0.53 -5.88 -3.43
C LEU A 148 -0.29 -5.93 -4.73
N LEU A 149 -0.83 -4.79 -5.17
CA LEU A 149 -1.54 -4.68 -6.44
C LEU A 149 -0.64 -5.09 -7.62
N LEU A 150 0.56 -4.50 -7.71
CA LEU A 150 1.47 -4.71 -8.84
C LEU A 150 1.98 -6.15 -8.89
N VAL A 151 2.34 -6.73 -7.75
CA VAL A 151 2.74 -8.15 -7.67
C VAL A 151 1.58 -9.05 -8.07
N SER A 152 0.38 -8.82 -7.53
CA SER A 152 -0.81 -9.63 -7.91
C SER A 152 -1.12 -9.49 -9.41
N ALA A 153 -1.03 -8.29 -9.96
CA ALA A 153 -1.27 -8.04 -11.39
C ALA A 153 -0.23 -8.76 -12.25
N SER A 154 1.05 -8.68 -11.88
CA SER A 154 2.14 -9.35 -12.60
C SER A 154 1.97 -10.87 -12.64
N LEU A 155 1.60 -11.51 -11.53
CA LEU A 155 1.30 -12.93 -11.48
C LEU A 155 0.11 -13.31 -12.38
N LEU A 156 -0.92 -12.47 -12.42
CA LEU A 156 -2.08 -12.69 -13.28
C LEU A 156 -1.71 -12.57 -14.76
N PHE A 157 -0.91 -11.57 -15.14
CA PHE A 157 -0.45 -11.37 -16.50
C PHE A 157 0.53 -12.45 -16.95
N MET A 158 1.38 -12.94 -16.04
CA MET A 158 2.22 -14.10 -16.27
C MET A 158 1.37 -15.34 -16.58
N TYR A 159 0.37 -15.64 -15.75
CA TYR A 159 -0.53 -16.78 -15.97
C TYR A 159 -1.29 -16.68 -17.30
N LYS A 160 -1.75 -15.47 -17.67
CA LYS A 160 -2.44 -15.20 -18.94
C LYS A 160 -1.52 -15.07 -20.15
N LYS A 161 -0.19 -15.14 -19.98
CA LYS A 161 0.82 -14.93 -21.02
C LYS A 161 0.74 -13.54 -21.70
N TYR A 162 0.36 -12.51 -20.94
CA TYR A 162 0.36 -11.12 -21.42
C TYR A 162 1.70 -10.44 -21.13
N THR A 163 2.61 -10.48 -22.11
CA THR A 163 4.01 -10.04 -21.94
C THR A 163 4.16 -8.54 -21.67
N ILE A 164 3.49 -7.67 -22.43
CA ILE A 164 3.65 -6.22 -22.27
C ILE A 164 3.13 -5.73 -20.90
N PRO A 165 1.88 -6.06 -20.49
CA PRO A 165 1.38 -5.66 -19.17
C PRO A 165 2.22 -6.24 -18.02
N LEU A 166 2.72 -7.47 -18.19
CA LEU A 166 3.63 -8.08 -17.22
C LEU A 166 4.88 -7.23 -17.02
N ILE A 167 5.62 -6.91 -18.10
CA ILE A 167 6.86 -6.12 -18.03
C ILE A 167 6.59 -4.77 -17.34
N ILE A 168 5.50 -4.09 -17.70
CA ILE A 168 5.12 -2.82 -17.08
C ILE A 168 4.91 -3.00 -15.58
N THR A 169 4.12 -4.00 -15.16
CA THR A 169 3.87 -4.24 -13.73
C THR A 169 5.13 -4.61 -12.95
N LEU A 170 6.06 -5.35 -13.55
CA LEU A 170 7.35 -5.69 -12.94
C LEU A 170 8.23 -4.45 -12.74
N ILE A 171 8.35 -3.60 -13.77
CA ILE A 171 9.10 -2.34 -13.67
C ILE A 171 8.49 -1.46 -12.57
N LEU A 172 7.17 -1.26 -12.61
CA LEU A 172 6.48 -0.45 -11.60
C LEU A 172 6.64 -1.03 -10.19
N ALA A 173 6.60 -2.35 -10.01
CA ALA A 173 6.81 -2.99 -8.72
C ALA A 173 8.21 -2.67 -8.16
N SER A 174 9.24 -2.74 -9.01
CA SER A 174 10.60 -2.34 -8.63
C SER A 174 10.73 -0.87 -8.27
N LEU A 175 9.93 0.01 -8.88
CA LEU A 175 9.89 1.43 -8.54
C LEU A 175 9.10 1.75 -7.26
N THR A 176 8.50 0.75 -6.58
CA THR A 176 7.86 0.95 -5.28
C THR A 176 8.76 0.64 -4.09
N ARG A 177 9.63 -0.38 -4.22
CA ARG A 177 10.51 -0.88 -3.13
C ARG A 177 11.51 -1.91 -3.66
N ILE A 178 12.59 -2.13 -2.90
CA ILE A 178 13.67 -3.08 -3.26
C ILE A 178 13.18 -4.53 -3.43
N GLN A 179 12.12 -4.93 -2.71
CA GLN A 179 11.49 -6.24 -2.84
C GLN A 179 10.95 -6.51 -4.25
N GLY A 180 10.56 -5.46 -4.97
CA GLY A 180 10.14 -5.59 -6.37
C GLY A 180 11.28 -6.02 -7.29
N VAL A 181 12.51 -5.59 -7.02
CA VAL A 181 13.70 -5.99 -7.80
C VAL A 181 13.95 -7.49 -7.65
N PHE A 182 13.86 -8.01 -6.42
CA PHE A 182 14.01 -9.45 -6.16
C PHE A 182 12.88 -10.27 -6.81
N PHE A 183 11.64 -9.80 -6.72
CA PHE A 183 10.50 -10.45 -7.37
C PHE A 183 10.66 -10.54 -8.90
N ASN A 184 11.16 -9.47 -9.53
CA ASN A 184 11.43 -9.45 -10.96
C ASN A 184 12.45 -10.52 -11.37
N ASN A 185 13.55 -10.66 -10.62
CA ASN A 185 14.57 -11.66 -10.91
C ASN A 185 14.01 -13.09 -10.87
N SER A 186 13.20 -13.41 -9.85
CA SER A 186 12.55 -14.73 -9.78
C SER A 186 11.60 -15.00 -10.94
N THR A 187 10.84 -13.97 -11.35
CA THR A 187 9.92 -14.05 -12.49
C THR A 187 10.67 -14.27 -13.79
N PHE A 188 11.78 -13.55 -14.01
CA PHE A 188 12.60 -13.69 -15.20
C PHE A 188 13.23 -15.09 -15.31
N LEU A 189 13.75 -15.64 -14.21
CA LEU A 189 14.28 -17.00 -14.17
C LEU A 189 13.20 -18.04 -14.51
N TYR A 190 11.98 -17.86 -14.01
CA TYR A 190 10.85 -18.72 -14.36
C TYR A 190 10.57 -18.69 -15.87
N PHE A 191 10.60 -17.51 -16.50
CA PHE A 191 10.42 -17.37 -17.95
C PHE A 191 11.51 -18.06 -18.78
N LEU A 192 12.77 -18.09 -18.31
CA LEU A 192 13.84 -18.81 -19.01
C LEU A 192 13.71 -20.33 -18.90
N SER A 193 13.01 -20.81 -17.87
CA SER A 193 12.83 -22.24 -17.59
C SER A 193 11.56 -22.86 -18.19
N ALA A 194 10.63 -22.04 -18.69
CA ALA A 194 9.31 -22.44 -19.17
C ALA A 194 9.24 -22.47 -20.71
#